data_AF-A0A8J4GYR4-F1
#
_entry.id   AF-A0A8J4GYR4-F1
#
_cell.length_a   1.000
_cell.length_b   1.000
_cell.length_c   1.000
_cell.angle_alpha   90.00
_cell.angle_beta   90.00
_cell.angle_gamma   90.00
#
_symmetry.space_group_name_H-M   'P 1'
#
loop_
_entity.id
_entity.type
_entity.pdbx_description
1 polymer ?
#
loop_
_entity_poly.entity_id
_entity_poly.type
_entity_poly.pdbx_seq_one_letter_code
_entity_poly.pdbx_strand_id
1 'polypeptide(L)'
;MSSDLLTEVQRLLRDMNDQFAAVIEQLVQVAPPVSLESDNGQPAAEEPSTVSQAELQSKALELSKGIAQRFKEINSFIDKLPEVYEPPEKQDSRISALLQEHHALRKELGVVMQEAERKLEEIHGCYEAISQHTLRQAGKMVS
;
A
#
# COMPACT_ATOMS: atom_id res chain seq x y z
N MET A 1 8.05 0.94 -3.57
CA MET A 1 7.11 0.66 -2.47
C MET A 1 7.04 1.75 -1.40
N SER A 2 8.07 2.59 -1.18
CA SER A 2 8.00 3.71 -0.21
C SER A 2 7.12 4.89 -0.69
N SER A 3 7.10 5.18 -2.00
CA SER A 3 6.28 6.27 -2.58
C SER A 3 4.78 6.05 -2.40
N ASP A 4 4.33 4.80 -2.45
CA ASP A 4 2.92 4.45 -2.29
C ASP A 4 2.46 4.67 -0.84
N LEU A 5 3.34 4.39 0.12
CA LEU A 5 3.05 4.52 1.55
C LEU A 5 2.93 5.99 1.98
N LEU A 6 3.80 6.87 1.47
CA LEU A 6 3.71 8.30 1.77
C LEU A 6 2.42 8.91 1.21
N THR A 7 2.04 8.51 0.00
CA THR A 7 0.79 8.94 -0.65
C THR A 7 -0.42 8.46 0.15
N GLU A 8 -0.38 7.23 0.65
CA GLU A 8 -1.47 6.67 1.47
C GLU A 8 -1.57 7.36 2.83
N VAL A 9 -0.44 7.71 3.47
CA VAL A 9 -0.45 8.52 4.70
C VAL A 9 -1.05 9.90 4.46
N GLN A 10 -0.71 10.56 3.35
CA GLN A 10 -1.30 11.84 2.98
C GLN A 10 -2.82 11.74 2.75
N ARG A 11 -3.29 10.65 2.13
CA ARG A 11 -4.71 10.38 1.94
C ARG A 11 -5.42 10.19 3.28
N LEU A 12 -4.87 9.38 4.17
CA LEU A 12 -5.42 9.13 5.51
C LEU A 12 -5.50 10.40 6.36
N LEU A 13 -4.49 11.27 6.29
CA LEU A 13 -4.52 12.56 6.99
C LEU A 13 -5.60 13.49 6.45
N ARG A 14 -5.84 13.49 5.14
CA ARG A 14 -6.93 14.27 4.52
C ARG A 14 -8.30 13.73 4.94
N ASP A 15 -8.51 12.43 4.83
CA ASP A 15 -9.75 11.78 5.22
C ASP A 15 -10.07 12.02 6.71
N MET A 16 -9.04 12.05 7.57
CA MET A 16 -9.18 12.40 8.99
C MET A 16 -9.62 13.85 9.18
N ASN A 17 -9.03 14.80 8.45
CA ASN A 17 -9.38 16.21 8.56
C ASN A 17 -10.85 16.46 8.15
N ASP A 18 -11.29 15.81 7.08
CA ASP A 18 -12.67 15.90 6.60
C ASP A 18 -13.65 15.29 7.61
N GLN A 19 -13.30 14.14 8.20
CA GLN A 19 -14.10 13.53 9.26
C GLN A 19 -14.12 14.37 10.54
N PHE A 20 -13.01 15.00 10.92
CA PHE A 20 -12.96 15.88 12.08
C PHE A 20 -13.89 17.08 11.88
N ALA A 21 -13.86 17.71 10.70
CA ALA A 21 -14.80 18.77 10.35
C ALA A 21 -16.25 18.31 10.43
N ALA A 22 -16.57 17.13 9.91
CA ALA A 22 -17.92 16.55 9.97
C ALA A 22 -18.37 16.24 11.41
N VAL A 23 -17.46 15.76 12.28
CA VAL A 23 -17.75 15.53 13.70
C VAL A 23 -18.06 16.84 14.41
N ILE A 24 -17.26 17.89 14.16
CA ILE A 24 -17.48 19.22 14.75
C ILE A 24 -18.80 19.82 14.25
N GLU A 25 -19.12 19.69 12.97
CA GLU A 25 -20.39 20.15 12.41
C GLU A 25 -21.59 19.44 13.05
N GLN A 26 -21.53 18.11 13.19
CA GLN A 26 -22.55 17.34 13.90
C GLN A 26 -22.67 17.75 15.37
N LEU A 27 -21.55 18.06 16.02
CA LEU A 27 -21.57 18.51 17.41
C LEU A 27 -22.21 19.88 17.55
N VAL A 28 -21.92 20.83 16.65
CA VAL A 28 -22.53 22.17 16.61
C VAL A 28 -24.04 22.09 16.34
N GLN A 29 -24.47 21.15 15.49
CA GLN A 29 -25.90 20.95 15.21
C GLN A 29 -26.67 20.35 16.38
N VAL A 30 -26.06 19.43 17.14
CA VAL A 30 -26.72 18.72 18.25
C VAL A 30 -26.56 19.48 19.58
N ALA A 31 -25.44 20.18 19.76
CA ALA A 31 -25.11 20.99 20.92
C ALA A 31 -24.51 22.34 20.47
N PRO A 32 -25.35 23.28 20.01
CA PRO A 32 -24.87 24.60 19.64
C PRO A 32 -24.16 25.25 20.83
N PRO A 33 -23.05 25.98 20.59
CA PRO A 33 -22.34 26.67 21.67
C PRO A 33 -23.29 27.64 22.36
N VAL A 34 -23.40 27.50 23.69
CA VAL A 34 -24.29 28.34 24.51
C VAL A 34 -23.80 29.78 24.43
N SER A 35 -24.68 30.70 24.00
CA SER A 35 -24.40 32.13 24.01
C SER A 35 -24.32 32.60 25.47
N LEU A 36 -23.15 33.04 25.93
CA LEU A 36 -22.92 33.46 27.31
C LEU A 36 -23.35 34.91 27.61
N GLU A 37 -24.03 35.60 26.69
CA GLU A 37 -24.47 36.98 26.90
C GLU A 37 -25.96 37.15 26.57
N SER A 38 -26.77 37.22 27.62
CA SER A 38 -27.96 38.08 27.63
C SER A 38 -27.74 39.14 28.68
N ASP A 39 -27.27 40.30 28.23
CA ASP A 39 -26.97 41.51 29.01
C ASP A 39 -28.22 42.15 29.64
N ASN A 40 -29.32 41.40 29.82
CA ASN A 40 -30.60 41.91 30.32
C ASN A 40 -31.41 40.93 31.19
N GLY A 41 -30.79 39.86 31.74
CA GLY A 41 -31.43 39.06 32.80
C GLY A 41 -32.70 38.30 32.40
N GLN A 42 -33.01 38.20 31.11
CA GLN A 42 -34.01 37.25 30.63
C GLN A 42 -33.31 35.91 30.36
N PRO A 43 -33.87 34.78 30.81
CA PRO A 43 -33.37 33.47 30.40
C PRO A 43 -33.47 33.44 28.88
N ALA A 44 -32.32 33.25 28.22
CA ALA A 44 -32.28 32.99 26.79
C ALA A 44 -33.31 31.89 26.54
N ALA A 45 -34.30 32.16 25.68
CA ALA A 45 -35.26 31.15 25.28
C ALA A 45 -34.44 30.00 24.68
N GLU A 46 -34.28 28.93 25.44
CA GLU A 46 -33.70 27.68 24.96
C GLU A 46 -34.57 27.28 23.78
N GLU A 47 -34.06 27.43 22.54
CA GLU A 47 -34.62 26.63 21.46
C GLU A 47 -34.55 25.20 21.97
N PRO A 48 -35.70 24.49 22.03
CA PRO A 48 -35.73 23.17 22.65
C PRO A 48 -34.79 22.29 21.84
N SER A 49 -33.64 21.97 22.42
CA SER A 49 -32.77 20.97 21.85
C SER A 49 -33.62 19.71 21.77
N THR A 50 -33.88 19.25 20.56
CA THR A 50 -34.78 18.11 20.27
C THR A 50 -34.22 16.78 20.76
N VAL A 51 -33.03 16.81 21.37
CA VAL A 51 -32.23 15.67 21.79
C VAL A 51 -32.00 15.76 23.30
N SER A 52 -32.27 14.67 24.01
CA SER A 52 -32.04 14.62 25.46
C SER A 52 -30.55 14.74 25.79
N GLN A 53 -30.22 15.28 26.96
CA GLN A 53 -28.84 15.41 27.43
C GLN A 53 -28.09 14.06 27.45
N ALA A 54 -28.80 12.96 27.72
CA ALA A 54 -28.24 11.61 27.70
C ALA A 54 -27.89 11.13 26.28
N GLU A 55 -28.74 11.41 25.28
CA GLU A 55 -28.46 11.10 23.86
C GLU A 55 -27.30 11.94 23.34
N LEU A 56 -27.22 13.20 23.76
CA LEU A 56 -26.16 14.13 23.41
C LEU A 56 -24.80 13.66 23.96
N GLN A 57 -24.78 13.24 25.23
CA GLN A 57 -23.58 12.66 25.86
C GLN A 57 -23.18 11.34 25.22
N SER A 58 -24.14 10.49 24.86
CA SER A 58 -23.89 9.22 24.14
C SER A 58 -23.25 9.48 22.78
N LYS A 59 -23.79 10.44 22.01
CA LYS A 59 -23.29 10.79 20.68
C LYS A 59 -21.90 11.44 20.73
N ALA A 60 -21.65 12.32 21.71
CA ALA A 60 -20.32 12.88 21.94
C ALA A 60 -19.29 11.79 22.31
N LEU A 61 -19.69 10.79 23.10
CA LEU A 61 -18.85 9.65 23.44
C LEU A 61 -18.54 8.77 22.20
N GLU A 62 -19.52 8.55 21.34
CA GLU A 62 -19.34 7.80 20.09
C GLU A 62 -18.36 8.52 19.15
N LEU A 63 -18.57 9.82 18.93
CA LEU A 63 -17.72 10.64 18.06
C LEU A 63 -16.27 10.73 18.58
N SER A 64 -16.09 10.90 19.89
CA SER A 64 -14.75 10.92 20.51
C SER A 64 -14.03 9.58 20.43
N LYS A 65 -14.74 8.45 20.59
CA LYS A 65 -14.19 7.11 20.36
C LYS A 65 -13.76 6.91 18.90
N GLY A 66 -14.56 7.39 17.94
CA GLY A 66 -14.24 7.35 16.52
C GLY A 66 -12.92 8.10 16.21
N ILE A 67 -12.79 9.33 16.70
CA ILE A 67 -11.57 10.13 16.55
C ILE A 67 -10.36 9.44 17.19
N ALA A 68 -10.49 8.94 18.42
CA ALA A 68 -9.41 8.27 19.13
C ALA A 68 -8.93 7.00 18.40
N GLN A 69 -9.85 6.24 17.83
CA GLN A 69 -9.52 5.04 17.04
C GLN A 69 -8.74 5.40 15.77
N ARG A 70 -9.08 6.49 15.09
CA ARG A 70 -8.36 6.95 13.89
C ARG A 70 -6.94 7.43 14.21
N PHE A 71 -6.74 8.14 15.31
CA PHE A 71 -5.38 8.50 15.75
C PHE A 71 -4.51 7.26 16.00
N LYS A 72 -5.08 6.17 16.55
CA LYS A 72 -4.36 4.90 16.69
C LYS A 72 -4.00 4.29 15.35
N GLU A 73 -4.90 4.33 14.38
CA GLU A 73 -4.63 3.83 13.03
C GLU A 73 -3.49 4.61 12.36
N ILE A 74 -3.51 5.95 12.45
CA ILE A 74 -2.45 6.81 11.91
C ILE A 74 -1.11 6.51 12.58
N ASN A 75 -1.07 6.39 13.91
CA ASN A 75 0.16 6.02 14.60
C ASN A 75 0.69 4.68 14.10
N SER A 76 -0.17 3.68 13.88
CA SER A 76 0.24 2.40 13.29
C SER A 76 0.77 2.54 11.86
N PHE A 77 0.28 3.50 11.06
CA PHE A 77 0.82 3.77 9.73
C PHE A 77 2.17 4.50 9.79
N ILE A 78 2.33 5.43 10.72
CA ILE A 78 3.60 6.11 10.99
C ILE A 78 4.65 5.09 11.43
N ASP A 79 4.30 4.14 12.30
CA ASP A 79 5.18 3.06 12.74
C ASP A 79 5.63 2.14 11.58
N LYS A 80 4.85 2.07 10.50
CA LYS A 80 5.18 1.30 9.28
C LYS A 80 6.04 2.09 8.30
N LEU A 81 6.21 3.40 8.48
CA LEU A 81 7.08 4.19 7.62
C LEU A 81 8.52 3.70 7.81
N PRO A 82 9.26 3.47 6.71
CA PRO A 82 10.68 3.16 6.83
C PRO A 82 11.39 4.31 7.53
N GLU A 83 12.38 4.01 8.38
CA GLU A 83 13.16 5.03 9.08
C GLU A 83 13.77 6.01 8.07
N VAL A 84 13.27 7.25 8.10
CA VAL A 84 13.65 8.27 7.12
C VAL A 84 14.90 8.98 7.61
N TYR A 85 16.06 8.35 7.44
CA TYR A 85 17.30 9.10 7.22
C TYR A 85 18.42 8.22 6.64
N GLU A 86 18.30 7.88 5.36
CA GLU A 86 19.46 7.45 4.58
C GLU A 86 19.91 8.64 3.71
N PRO A 87 21.14 9.16 3.88
CA PRO A 87 21.68 10.21 3.02
C PRO A 87 21.59 9.79 1.54
N PRO A 88 21.31 10.73 0.62
CA PRO A 88 21.20 10.43 -0.81
C PRO A 88 22.41 9.64 -1.34
N GLU A 89 23.61 9.94 -0.86
CA GLU A 89 24.85 9.28 -1.28
C GLU A 89 24.88 7.79 -0.92
N LYS A 90 24.30 7.42 0.24
CA LYS A 90 24.17 6.01 0.64
C LYS A 90 23.09 5.29 -0.17
N GLN A 91 21.99 5.98 -0.50
CA GLN A 91 20.96 5.44 -1.38
C GLN A 91 21.53 5.16 -2.77
N ASP A 92 22.26 6.11 -3.36
CA ASP A 92 22.90 5.98 -4.66
C ASP A 92 23.94 4.86 -4.69
N SER A 93 24.72 4.73 -3.63
CA SER A 93 25.69 3.65 -3.47
C SER A 93 25.00 2.28 -3.44
N ARG A 94 23.89 2.16 -2.70
CA ARG A 94 23.11 0.91 -2.64
C ARG A 94 22.47 0.58 -3.99
N ILE A 95 21.90 1.58 -4.67
CA ILE A 95 21.33 1.40 -6.01
C ILE A 95 22.41 0.94 -6.99
N SER A 96 23.59 1.56 -6.95
CA SER A 96 24.71 1.20 -7.81
C SER A 96 25.20 -0.23 -7.56
N ALA A 97 25.28 -0.64 -6.29
CA ALA A 97 25.63 -2.01 -5.92
C ALA A 97 24.60 -3.04 -6.44
N LEU A 98 23.30 -2.76 -6.26
CA LEU A 98 22.21 -3.60 -6.78
C LEU A 98 22.24 -3.71 -8.31
N LEU A 99 22.53 -2.61 -9.02
CA LEU A 99 22.69 -2.62 -10.47
C LEU A 99 23.86 -3.50 -10.90
N GLN A 100 25.00 -3.41 -10.21
CA GLN A 100 26.16 -4.26 -10.50
C GLN A 100 25.86 -5.74 -10.30
N GLU A 101 25.23 -6.10 -9.18
CA GLU A 101 24.82 -7.48 -8.90
C GLU A 101 23.85 -7.99 -9.97
N HIS A 102 22.86 -7.18 -10.34
CA HIS A 102 21.91 -7.52 -11.39
C HIS A 102 22.58 -7.70 -12.76
N HIS A 103 23.58 -6.89 -13.10
CA HIS A 103 24.37 -7.07 -14.32
C HIS A 103 25.19 -8.36 -14.29
N ALA A 104 25.79 -8.71 -13.15
CA ALA A 104 26.52 -9.96 -12.98
C ALA A 104 25.60 -11.17 -13.16
N LEU A 105 24.44 -11.17 -12.49
CA LEU A 105 23.42 -12.22 -12.61
C LEU A 105 22.93 -12.38 -14.05
N ARG A 106 22.70 -11.27 -14.77
CA ARG A 106 22.31 -11.31 -16.18
C ARG A 106 23.39 -11.96 -17.05
N LYS A 107 24.67 -11.72 -16.77
CA LYS A 107 25.78 -12.33 -17.51
C LYS A 107 25.85 -13.83 -17.23
N GLU A 108 25.72 -14.24 -15.98
CA GLU A 108 25.68 -15.66 -15.60
C GLU A 108 24.51 -16.39 -16.27
N LEU A 109 23.32 -15.78 -16.23
CA LEU A 109 22.15 -16.31 -16.93
C LEU A 109 22.41 -16.49 -18.43
N GLY A 110 23.09 -15.54 -19.07
CA GLY A 110 23.48 -15.65 -20.48
C GLY A 110 24.38 -16.85 -20.77
N VAL A 111 25.34 -17.15 -19.88
CA VAL A 111 26.20 -18.34 -19.99
C VAL A 111 25.38 -19.62 -19.86
N VAL A 112 24.50 -19.68 -18.86
CA VAL A 112 23.62 -20.85 -18.64
C VAL A 112 22.69 -21.08 -19.83
N MET A 113 22.14 -20.01 -20.40
CA MET A 113 21.28 -20.10 -21.59
C MET A 113 22.04 -20.63 -22.80
N GLN A 114 23.26 -20.15 -23.06
CA GLN A 114 24.10 -20.67 -24.15
C GLN A 114 24.41 -22.17 -23.97
N GLU A 115 24.71 -22.59 -22.74
CA GLU A 115 24.94 -24.01 -22.48
C GLU A 115 23.67 -24.85 -22.69
N ALA A 116 22.51 -24.32 -22.30
CA ALA A 116 21.22 -24.96 -22.54
C ALA A 116 20.89 -25.08 -24.03
N GLU A 117 21.12 -24.03 -24.82
CA GLU A 117 20.96 -24.04 -26.28
C GLU A 117 21.84 -25.10 -26.93
N ARG A 118 23.13 -25.14 -26.56
CA ARG A 118 24.05 -26.17 -27.08
C ARG A 118 23.57 -27.59 -26.77
N LYS A 119 23.13 -27.84 -25.54
CA LYS A 119 22.60 -29.17 -25.16
C LYS A 119 21.34 -29.53 -25.93
N LEU A 120 20.48 -28.56 -26.23
CA LEU A 120 19.30 -28.78 -27.07
C LEU A 120 19.70 -29.16 -28.51
N GLU A 121 20.70 -28.51 -29.08
CA GLU A 121 21.22 -28.87 -30.40
C GLU A 121 21.78 -30.29 -30.44
N GLU A 122 22.54 -30.70 -29.41
CA GLU A 122 23.06 -32.07 -29.28
C GLU A 122 21.92 -33.10 -29.22
N ILE A 123 20.86 -32.82 -28.46
CA ILE A 123 19.67 -33.68 -28.35
C ILE A 123 18.95 -33.76 -29.71
N HIS A 124 18.73 -32.64 -30.38
CA HIS A 124 18.10 -32.62 -31.71
C HIS A 124 18.91 -33.44 -32.72
N GLY A 125 20.24 -33.30 -32.73
CA GLY A 125 21.11 -34.10 -33.59
C GLY A 125 21.01 -35.61 -33.32
N CYS A 126 20.90 -36.01 -32.05
CA CYS A 126 20.65 -37.41 -31.68
C CYS A 126 19.30 -37.91 -32.22
N TYR A 127 18.23 -37.11 -32.08
CA TYR A 127 16.91 -37.47 -32.62
C TYR A 127 16.93 -37.63 -34.13
N GLU A 128 17.59 -36.73 -34.86
CA GLU A 128 17.75 -36.82 -36.31
C GLU A 128 18.50 -38.09 -36.73
N ALA A 129 19.59 -38.43 -36.03
CA ALA A 129 20.36 -39.64 -36.31
C ALA A 129 19.52 -40.92 -36.08
N ILE A 130 18.76 -40.98 -34.98
CA ILE A 130 17.87 -42.11 -34.67
C ILE A 130 16.76 -42.22 -35.73
N SER A 131 16.16 -41.10 -36.11
CA SER A 131 15.15 -41.02 -37.17
C SER A 131 15.69 -41.56 -38.50
N GLN A 132 16.85 -41.09 -38.95
CA GLN A 132 17.49 -41.55 -40.18
C GLN A 132 17.85 -43.03 -40.14
N HIS A 133 18.37 -43.51 -39.00
CA HIS A 133 18.67 -44.93 -38.81
C HIS A 133 17.41 -45.80 -38.92
N THR A 134 16.32 -45.37 -38.28
CA THR A 134 15.02 -46.07 -38.30
C THR A 134 14.45 -46.13 -39.71
N LEU A 135 14.48 -45.01 -40.45
CA LEU A 135 14.04 -44.97 -41.85
C LEU A 135 14.88 -45.89 -42.75
N ARG A 136 16.20 -45.91 -42.56
CA ARG A 136 17.10 -46.81 -43.32
C ARG A 136 16.85 -48.28 -43.00
N GLN A 137 16.59 -48.63 -41.74
CA GLN A 137 16.23 -50.00 -41.37
C GLN A 137 14.88 -50.42 -41.96
N ALA A 138 13.87 -49.55 -41.90
CA ALA A 138 12.57 -49.81 -42.51
C ALA A 138 12.65 -49.97 -44.04
N GLY A 139 13.42 -49.12 -44.73
CA GLY A 139 13.63 -49.22 -46.18
C GLY A 139 14.36 -50.49 -46.61
N LYS A 140 15.27 -51.02 -45.79
CA LYS A 140 15.96 -52.30 -46.02
C LYS A 140 15.11 -53.54 -45.78
N MET A 141 14.00 -53.44 -45.05
CA MET A 141 13.08 -54.56 -44.80
C MET A 141 11.99 -54.70 -45.87
N VAL A 142 11.83 -53.73 -46.78
CA VAL A 142 10.78 -53.69 -47.80
C VAL A 142 11.33 -53.99 -49.21
N SER A 143 12.66 -54.11 -49.37
CA SER A 143 13.35 -54.54 -50.62
C SER A 143 13.85 -55.97 -50.49
#